data_AF-A0A965P493-F1
#
_entry.id   AF-A0A965P493-F1
#
_cell.length_a   1.000
_cell.length_b   1.000
_cell.length_c   1.000
_cell.angle_alpha   90.00
_cell.angle_beta   90.00
_cell.angle_gamma   90.00
#
_symmetry.space_group_name_H-M   'P 1'
#
loop_
_entity.id
_entity.type
_entity.pdbx_description
1 polymer ?
#
loop_
_entity_poly.entity_id
_entity_poly.type
_entity_poly.pdbx_seq_one_letter_code
_entity_poly.pdbx_strand_id
1 'polypeptide(L)' 'MIELEVLAAQVGYRVQDCLQIAGVWTVILDDEDGEITATGATPQEAIEKMTERLVAVLNRVGH' A
#
# COMPACT_ATOMS: atom_id res chain seq x y z
N MET A 1 9.39 5.46 -3.70
CA MET A 1 8.39 4.76 -4.53
C MET A 1 8.83 3.33 -4.82
N ILE A 2 10.06 3.11 -5.33
CA ILE A 2 10.59 1.78 -5.68
C ILE A 2 10.36 0.69 -4.60
N GLU A 3 10.61 0.97 -3.32
CA GLU A 3 10.46 -0.04 -2.26
C GLU A 3 9.00 -0.50 -2.06
N LEU A 4 8.03 0.42 -2.10
CA LEU A 4 6.60 0.09 -1.99
C LEU A 4 6.13 -0.71 -3.20
N GLU A 5 6.58 -0.35 -4.41
CA GLU A 5 6.25 -1.07 -5.64
C GLU A 5 6.76 -2.51 -5.62
N VAL A 6 7.97 -2.72 -5.12
CA VAL A 6 8.57 -4.06 -4.97
C VAL A 6 7.82 -4.89 -3.92
N LEU A 7 7.42 -4.29 -2.80
CA LEU A 7 6.62 -4.97 -1.78
C LEU A 7 5.22 -5.31 -2.28
N ALA A 8 4.56 -4.38 -2.99
CA ALA A 8 3.27 -4.61 -3.61
C ALA A 8 3.36 -5.77 -4.62
N ALA A 9 4.37 -5.75 -5.51
CA ALA A 9 4.54 -6.83 -6.47
C ALA A 9 4.78 -8.20 -5.83
N GLN A 10 5.44 -8.27 -4.67
CA GLN A 10 5.66 -9.53 -3.94
C GLN A 10 4.38 -10.14 -3.38
N VAL A 11 3.37 -9.32 -3.06
CA VAL A 11 2.05 -9.80 -2.61
C VAL A 11 1.03 -9.91 -3.75
N GLY A 12 1.41 -9.59 -4.99
CA GLY A 12 0.52 -9.59 -6.17
C GLY A 12 -0.08 -8.22 -6.51
N TYR A 13 0.01 -7.25 -5.61
CA TYR A 13 -0.59 -5.93 -5.79
C TYR A 13 0.28 -5.00 -6.67
N ARG A 14 -0.36 -4.01 -7.27
CA ARG A 14 0.25 -2.92 -8.03
C ARG A 14 -0.11 -1.58 -7.42
N VAL A 15 0.85 -0.66 -7.39
CA VAL A 15 0.57 0.72 -6.99
C VAL A 15 -0.29 1.36 -8.08
N GLN A 16 -1.53 1.71 -7.72
CA GLN A 16 -2.45 2.38 -8.62
C GLN A 16 -2.22 3.89 -8.54
N ASP A 17 -2.43 4.47 -7.35
CA ASP A 17 -2.39 5.92 -7.17
C ASP A 17 -2.01 6.33 -5.74
N CYS A 18 -1.48 7.55 -5.62
CA CYS A 18 -1.21 8.20 -4.33
C CYS A 18 -1.66 9.66 -4.43
N LEU A 19 -2.85 9.95 -3.87
CA LEU A 19 -3.48 11.27 -3.97
C LEU A 19 -4.03 11.74 -2.63
N GLN A 20 -4.24 13.05 -2.51
CA GLN A 20 -4.86 13.64 -1.33
C GLN A 20 -6.38 13.76 -1.53
N ILE A 21 -7.15 13.12 -0.66
CA ILE A 21 -8.61 13.13 -0.64
C ILE A 21 -9.07 13.85 0.64
N ALA A 22 -9.82 14.94 0.50
CA ALA A 22 -10.33 15.73 1.63
C ALA A 22 -9.25 16.13 2.67
N GLY A 23 -8.01 16.37 2.22
CA GLY A 23 -6.88 16.74 3.08
C GLY A 23 -6.07 15.56 3.63
N VAL A 24 -6.47 14.31 3.35
CA VAL A 24 -5.79 13.10 3.81
C VAL A 24 -5.10 12.42 2.63
N TRP A 25 -3.84 12.05 2.80
CA TRP A 25 -3.11 11.29 1.77
C TRP A 25 -3.59 9.86 1.74
N THR A 26 -3.95 9.37 0.56
CA THR A 26 -4.49 8.04 0.34
C THR A 26 -3.64 7.34 -0.71
N VAL A 27 -3.08 6.20 -0.33
CA VAL A 27 -2.35 5.28 -1.22
C VAL A 27 -3.29 4.14 -1.57
N ILE A 28 -3.37 3.82 -2.85
CA ILE A 28 -4.25 2.79 -3.41
C ILE A 28 -3.37 1.76 -4.10
N LEU A 29 -3.48 0.50 -3.67
CA LEU A 29 -2.91 -0.63 -4.36
C LEU A 29 -4.02 -1.54 -4.88
N ASP A 30 -3.87 -1.99 -6.11
CA ASP A 30 -4.85 -2.80 -6.83
C ASP A 30 -4.23 -4.16 -7.19
N ASP A 31 -4.97 -5.23 -6.96
CA ASP A 31 -4.65 -6.61 -7.34
C ASP A 31 -5.82 -7.21 -8.16
N GLU A 32 -5.58 -8.34 -8.82
CA GLU A 32 -6.62 -9.05 -9.58
C GLU A 32 -7.86 -9.39 -8.73
N ASP A 33 -7.69 -9.63 -7.42
CA ASP A 33 -8.79 -10.04 -6.52
C ASP A 33 -9.39 -8.85 -5.73
N GLY A 34 -8.75 -7.68 -5.72
CA GLY A 34 -9.28 -6.50 -5.05
C GLY A 34 -8.30 -5.36 -4.78
N GLU A 35 -8.82 -4.30 -4.16
CA GLU A 35 -8.09 -3.07 -3.85
C GLU A 35 -7.83 -2.94 -2.34
N ILE A 36 -6.63 -2.50 -1.98
CA ILE A 36 -6.30 -2.08 -0.61
C ILE A 36 -5.89 -0.62 -0.57
N THR A 37 -6.36 0.09 0.45
CA THR A 37 -6.09 1.51 0.63
C THR A 37 -5.50 1.81 2.00
N ALA A 38 -4.60 2.79 2.06
CA ALA A 38 -3.99 3.27 3.30
C ALA A 38 -3.99 4.79 3.34
N THR A 39 -4.33 5.35 4.50
CA THR A 39 -4.50 6.80 4.68
C THR A 39 -3.54 7.37 5.73
N GLY A 40 -2.97 8.54 5.45
CA GLY A 40 -2.06 9.24 6.34
C GLY A 40 -2.20 10.77 6.30
N ALA A 41 -1.73 11.44 7.35
CA ALA A 41 -1.69 12.90 7.39
C ALA A 41 -0.70 13.49 6.37
N THR A 42 0.31 12.71 5.99
CA THR A 42 1.34 13.05 5.00
C THR A 42 1.45 11.92 3.97
N PRO A 43 2.01 12.17 2.76
CA PRO A 43 2.17 11.12 1.77
C PRO A 43 3.08 10.01 2.29
N GLN A 44 4.11 10.39 3.06
CA GLN A 44 5.03 9.43 3.66
C GLN A 44 4.31 8.53 4.68
N GLU A 45 3.50 9.09 5.57
CA GLU A 45 2.75 8.30 6.56
C GLU A 45 1.77 7.33 5.89
N ALA A 46 1.12 7.74 4.80
CA ALA A 46 0.24 6.87 4.03
C ALA A 46 1.01 5.71 3.39
N ILE A 47 2.21 5.98 2.86
CA ILE A 47 3.11 4.97 2.31
C ILE A 47 3.60 4.03 3.41
N GLU A 48 4.06 4.54 4.55
CA GLU A 48 4.55 3.73 5.67
C GLU A 48 3.46 2.76 6.17
N LYS A 49 2.24 3.25 6.37
CA LYS A 49 1.10 2.41 6.75
C LYS A 49 0.78 1.36 5.69
N MET A 50 0.90 1.69 4.40
CA MET A 50 0.71 0.72 3.33
C MET A 50 1.79 -0.35 3.38
N THR A 51 3.06 0.05 3.49
CA THR A 51 4.21 -0.83 3.64
C THR A 51 4.04 -1.79 4.83
N GLU A 52 3.63 -1.29 6.00
CA GLU A 52 3.38 -2.13 7.19
C GLU A 52 2.28 -3.16 6.93
N ARG A 53 1.19 -2.77 6.27
CA ARG A 53 0.11 -3.71 5.89
C ARG A 53 0.63 -4.79 4.94
N LEU A 54 1.40 -4.41 3.92
CA LEU A 54 1.99 -5.35 2.98
C LEU A 54 2.93 -6.35 3.67
N VAL A 55 3.80 -5.86 4.55
CA VAL A 55 4.72 -6.70 5.35
C VAL A 55 3.95 -7.66 6.25
N ALA A 56 2.85 -7.22 6.86
CA ALA A 56 1.99 -8.08 7.67
C ALA A 56 1.32 -9.19 6.84
N VAL A 57 0.88 -8.88 5.61
CA VAL A 57 0.33 -9.87 4.67
C VAL A 57 1.40 -10.90 4.29
N LEU A 58 2.61 -10.44 3.90
CA LEU A 58 3.74 -11.32 3.58
C LEU A 58 4.10 -12.27 4.73
N ASN A 59 4.20 -11.73 5.95
CA ASN A 59 4.52 -12.55 7.13
C ASN A 59 3.43 -13.57 7.47
N ARG A 60 2.17 -13.30 7.13
CA ARG A 60 1.05 -14.21 7.43
C ARG A 60 0.94 -15.38 6.44
N VAL A 61 1.40 -15.21 5.19
CA VAL A 61 1.37 -16.27 4.16
C VAL A 61 2.45 -17.34 4.39
N GLY A 62 3.50 -17.03 5.15
CA GLY A 62 4.65 -17.92 5.36
C GLY A 62 4.53 -18.97 6.48
N HIS A 63 3.36 -19.23 7.06
CA HIS A 63 3.21 -20.13 8.22
C HIS A 63 2.08 -21.17 8.06
#